data_AF-A0A377BD26-F1
#
_entry.id   AF-A0A377BD26-F1
#
_cell.length_a   1.000
_cell.length_b   1.000
_cell.length_c   1.000
_cell.angle_alpha   90.00
_cell.angle_beta   90.00
_cell.angle_gamma   90.00
#
_symmetry.space_group_name_H-M   'P 1'
#
loop_
_entity.id
_entity.type
_entity.pdbx_description
1 polymer ?
#
loop_
_entity_poly.entity_id
_entity_poly.type
_entity_poly.pdbx_seq_one_letter_code
_entity_poly.pdbx_strand_id
1 'polypeptide(L)'
;MNAAFPELNWQIPQSTYLAWLDLRLLNIDDNALQKALIEQEKVAIMPGYTYGEEGRGFVRLNAGCPRSKLEKGVAGLINAIRAVR
;
A
#
# COMPACT_ATOMS: atom_id res chain seq x y z
N MET A 1 -6.37 -6.73 -0.06
CA MET A 1 -4.96 -7.06 -0.30
C MET A 1 -4.76 -8.54 -0.55
N ASN A 2 -4.81 -9.43 0.45
CA ASN A 2 -4.54 -10.88 0.25
C ASN A 2 -5.44 -11.55 -0.80
N ALA A 3 -6.68 -11.11 -0.99
CA ALA A 3 -7.54 -11.62 -2.07
C ALA A 3 -7.03 -11.24 -3.48
N ALA A 4 -6.38 -10.10 -3.63
CA ALA A 4 -5.82 -9.63 -4.90
C ALA A 4 -4.37 -10.10 -5.12
N PHE A 5 -3.60 -10.23 -4.02
CA PHE A 5 -2.22 -10.66 -4.01
C PHE A 5 -2.01 -11.66 -2.85
N PRO A 6 -2.38 -12.94 -3.05
CA PRO A 6 -2.25 -13.98 -2.02
C PRO A 6 -0.83 -14.15 -1.49
N GLU A 7 0.17 -13.92 -2.34
CA GLU A 7 1.59 -14.00 -2.02
C GLU A 7 2.02 -13.06 -0.88
N LEU A 8 1.30 -11.94 -0.66
CA LEU A 8 1.62 -11.02 0.44
C LEU A 8 1.39 -11.63 1.82
N ASN A 9 0.40 -12.54 1.94
CA ASN A 9 -0.05 -13.14 3.19
C ASN A 9 -0.06 -12.17 4.39
N TRP A 10 -0.52 -10.94 4.16
CA TRP A 10 -0.41 -9.88 5.15
C TRP A 10 -1.32 -10.15 6.35
N GLN A 11 -0.83 -9.88 7.55
CA GLN A 11 -1.56 -10.06 8.81
C GLN A 11 -1.90 -8.71 9.43
N ILE A 12 -3.10 -8.61 10.02
CA ILE A 12 -3.52 -7.41 10.76
C ILE A 12 -2.57 -7.21 11.95
N PRO A 13 -2.05 -6.00 12.20
CA PRO A 13 -1.14 -5.77 13.31
C PRO A 13 -1.84 -5.98 14.65
N GLN A 14 -1.08 -6.37 15.67
CA GLN A 14 -1.60 -6.56 17.04
C GLN A 14 -2.15 -5.26 17.65
N SER A 15 -1.70 -4.10 17.16
CA SER A 15 -2.12 -2.79 17.63
C SER A 15 -2.04 -1.73 16.53
N THR A 16 -2.55 -0.53 16.85
CA THR A 16 -2.65 0.65 15.98
C THR A 16 -3.73 0.56 14.89
N TYR A 17 -4.05 1.71 14.30
CA TYR A 17 -4.91 1.84 13.13
C TYR A 17 -4.10 2.03 11.83
N LEU A 18 -2.78 1.80 11.88
CA LEU A 18 -1.87 1.96 10.74
C LEU A 18 -1.52 0.59 10.18
N ALA A 19 -1.93 0.33 8.94
CA ALA A 19 -1.53 -0.87 8.23
C ALA A 19 -0.14 -0.65 7.62
N TRP A 20 0.83 -1.43 8.10
CA TRP A 20 2.17 -1.50 7.54
C TRP A 20 2.24 -2.69 6.59
N LEU A 21 2.17 -2.42 5.29
CA LEU A 21 1.99 -3.42 4.25
C LEU A 21 3.35 -3.70 3.60
N ASP A 22 3.85 -4.93 3.75
CA ASP A 22 5.04 -5.42 3.05
C ASP A 22 4.67 -5.79 1.61
N LEU A 23 5.27 -5.11 0.63
CA LEU A 23 5.03 -5.34 -0.80
C LEU A 23 6.24 -5.97 -1.50
N ARG A 24 7.30 -6.32 -0.77
CA ARG A 24 8.58 -6.79 -1.36
C ARG A 24 8.42 -8.03 -2.23
N LEU A 25 7.50 -8.93 -1.87
CA LEU A 25 7.19 -10.14 -2.66
C LEU A 25 6.58 -9.85 -4.04
N LEU A 26 6.13 -8.61 -4.29
CA LEU A 26 5.59 -8.20 -5.58
C LEU A 26 6.67 -7.72 -6.56
N ASN A 27 7.91 -7.51 -6.10
CA ASN A 27 9.05 -7.02 -6.90
C ASN A 27 8.75 -5.73 -7.70
N ILE A 28 7.99 -4.82 -7.11
CA ILE A 28 7.64 -3.52 -7.71
C ILE A 28 8.61 -2.42 -7.25
N ASP A 29 8.84 -1.42 -8.09
CA ASP A 29 9.61 -0.23 -7.73
C ASP A 29 8.76 0.75 -6.91
N ASP A 30 9.28 1.18 -5.76
CA ASP A 30 8.59 2.07 -4.82
C ASP A 30 8.21 3.42 -5.46
N ASN A 31 9.08 3.99 -6.32
CA ASN A 31 8.82 5.28 -6.95
C ASN A 31 7.77 5.16 -8.05
N ALA A 32 7.82 4.08 -8.84
CA ALA A 32 6.81 3.76 -9.84
C ALA A 32 5.43 3.58 -9.18
N LEU A 33 5.37 2.82 -8.09
CA LEU A 33 4.15 2.64 -7.31
C LEU A 33 3.63 3.99 -6.79
N GLN A 34 4.51 4.80 -6.19
CA GLN A 34 4.12 6.10 -5.63
C GLN A 34 3.61 7.04 -6.73
N LYS A 35 4.23 7.02 -7.92
CA LYS A 35 3.78 7.79 -9.07
C LYS A 35 2.38 7.35 -9.53
N ALA A 36 2.15 6.04 -9.67
CA ALA A 36 0.84 5.50 -10.06
C ALA A 36 -0.24 5.86 -9.03
N LEU A 37 0.06 5.74 -7.74
CA LEU A 37 -0.85 6.14 -6.65
C LEU A 37 -1.28 7.60 -6.74
N ILE A 38 -0.32 8.52 -6.94
CA ILE A 38 -0.59 9.96 -6.94
C ILE A 38 -1.20 10.43 -8.26
N GLU A 39 -0.61 10.05 -9.39
CA GLU A 39 -0.96 10.60 -10.70
C GLU A 39 -2.19 9.92 -11.30
N GLN A 40 -2.28 8.59 -11.21
CA GLN A 40 -3.35 7.79 -11.82
C GLN A 40 -4.53 7.60 -10.85
N GLU A 41 -4.26 7.07 -9.66
CA GLU A 41 -5.33 6.68 -8.73
C GLU A 41 -5.82 7.84 -7.84
N LYS A 42 -5.10 8.97 -7.82
CA LYS A 42 -5.38 10.13 -6.97
C LYS A 42 -5.50 9.75 -5.47
N VAL A 43 -4.70 8.78 -5.05
CA VAL A 43 -4.66 8.24 -3.69
C VAL A 43 -3.30 8.54 -3.07
N ALA A 44 -3.31 9.28 -1.96
CA ALA A 44 -2.11 9.54 -1.17
C ALA A 44 -1.97 8.46 -0.08
N ILE A 45 -1.06 7.51 -0.31
CA ILE A 45 -0.57 6.56 0.69
C ILE A 45 0.90 6.88 0.96
N MET A 46 1.31 6.77 2.22
CA MET A 46 2.67 7.13 2.62
C MET A 46 3.64 6.03 2.17
N PRO A 47 4.65 6.36 1.35
CA PRO A 47 5.67 5.38 0.96
C PRO A 47 6.56 5.04 2.15
N GLY A 48 6.89 3.76 2.28
CA GLY A 48 7.63 3.26 3.43
C GLY A 48 9.08 3.74 3.50
N TYR A 49 9.72 4.03 2.37
CA TYR A 49 11.08 4.59 2.35
C TYR A 49 11.20 5.95 3.07
N THR A 50 10.08 6.61 3.37
CA THR A 50 10.04 7.81 4.24
C THR A 50 10.61 7.52 5.64
N TYR A 51 10.62 6.25 6.06
CA TYR A 51 11.10 5.80 7.36
C TYR A 51 12.55 5.26 7.34
N GLY A 52 13.27 5.40 6.23
CA GLY A 52 14.61 4.86 6.04
C GLY A 52 14.61 3.59 5.19
N GLU A 53 15.78 2.92 5.16
CA GLU A 53 15.99 1.70 4.37
C GLU A 53 15.08 0.55 4.86
N GLU A 54 14.79 0.52 6.15
CA GLU A 54 13.91 -0.46 6.79
C GLU A 54 12.47 -0.42 6.27
N GLY A 55 12.05 0.71 5.71
CA GLY A 55 10.72 0.87 5.12
C GLY A 55 10.67 0.69 3.61
N ARG A 56 11.79 0.37 2.95
CA ARG A 56 11.82 0.15 1.50
C ARG A 56 10.98 -1.07 1.11
N GLY A 57 10.14 -0.94 0.09
CA GLY A 57 9.17 -1.97 -0.30
C GLY A 57 7.93 -2.04 0.60
N PHE A 58 7.73 -1.08 1.52
CA PHE A 58 6.52 -0.99 2.35
C PHE A 58 5.68 0.23 1.99
N VAL A 59 4.41 0.19 2.40
CA VAL A 59 3.55 1.38 2.45
C VAL A 59 2.81 1.46 3.79
N ARG A 60 2.55 2.68 4.26
CA ARG A 60 1.74 2.94 5.47
C ARG A 60 0.36 3.47 5.10
N LEU A 61 -0.66 2.66 5.32
CA LEU A 61 -2.06 3.01 5.10
C LEU A 61 -2.75 3.33 6.43
N ASN A 62 -3.46 4.46 6.51
CA ASN A 62 -4.25 4.82 7.68
C ASN A 62 -5.67 4.25 7.58
N ALA A 63 -6.02 3.31 8.46
CA ALA A 63 -7.33 2.68 8.55
C ALA A 63 -8.29 3.37 9.53
N GLY A 64 -7.84 4.40 10.25
CA GLY A 64 -8.64 5.25 11.15
C GLY A 64 -9.52 6.25 10.40
N CYS A 65 -10.32 5.78 9.45
CA CYS A 65 -11.25 6.60 8.66
C CYS A 65 -12.53 5.84 8.32
N PRO A 66 -13.58 6.50 7.80
CA PRO A 66 -14.80 5.81 7.37
C PRO A 66 -14.50 4.72 6.34
N ARG A 67 -15.22 3.60 6.43
CA ARG A 67 -15.02 2.45 5.53
C ARG A 67 -15.08 2.83 4.05
N SER A 68 -16.02 3.69 3.67
CA SER A 68 -16.16 4.18 2.29
C SER A 68 -14.92 4.92 1.77
N LYS A 69 -14.15 5.59 2.66
CA LYS A 69 -12.86 6.21 2.31
C LYS A 69 -11.76 5.16 2.20
N LEU A 70 -11.74 4.21 3.13
CA LEU A 70 -10.77 3.11 3.14
C LEU A 70 -10.90 2.24 1.89
N GLU A 71 -12.12 1.93 1.46
CA GLU A 71 -12.41 1.17 0.24
C GLU A 71 -11.78 1.82 -1.00
N LYS A 72 -11.92 3.14 -1.16
CA LYS A 72 -11.26 3.88 -2.25
C LYS A 72 -9.74 3.80 -2.18
N GLY A 73 -9.17 3.97 -0.98
CA GLY A 73 -7.71 3.89 -0.78
C GLY A 73 -7.15 2.50 -1.09
N VAL A 74 -7.81 1.44 -0.64
CA VAL A 74 -7.39 0.06 -0.91
C VAL A 74 -7.59 -0.30 -2.38
N ALA A 75 -8.68 0.13 -3.01
CA ALA A 75 -8.91 -0.07 -4.44
C ALA A 75 -7.82 0.61 -5.28
N GLY A 76 -7.52 1.88 -4.98
CA GLY A 76 -6.44 2.61 -5.64
C GLY A 76 -5.07 1.95 -5.45
N LEU A 77 -4.76 1.45 -4.25
CA LEU A 77 -3.53 0.70 -4.01
C LEU A 77 -3.43 -0.56 -4.87
N ILE A 78 -4.52 -1.34 -4.96
CA ILE A 78 -4.54 -2.55 -5.79
C ILE A 78 -4.36 -2.22 -7.27
N ASN A 79 -5.02 -1.18 -7.77
CA ASN A 79 -4.90 -0.75 -9.16
C ASN A 79 -3.49 -0.24 -9.47
N ALA A 80 -2.92 0.61 -8.62
CA ALA A 80 -1.56 1.14 -8.79
C ALA A 80 -0.53 0.00 -8.83
N ILE A 81 -0.63 -0.97 -7.92
CA ILE A 81 0.25 -2.16 -7.93
C ILE A 81 0.12 -2.91 -9.26
N ARG A 82 -1.10 -3.13 -9.76
CA ARG A 82 -1.31 -3.83 -11.05
C ARG A 82 -0.76 -3.05 -12.24
N ALA A 83 -0.75 -1.72 -12.19
CA ALA A 83 -0.27 -0.87 -13.27
C ALA A 83 1.27 -0.85 -13.40
N VAL A 84 1.99 -1.18 -12.33
CA VAL A 84 3.47 -1.16 -12.29
C VAL A 84 4.09 -2.55 -12.14
N ARG A 85 3.27 -3.60 -12.30
CA ARG A 85 3.70 -5.00 -12.26
C ARG A 85 4.11 -5.51 -13.63
#